data_AF-A3J6V6-F1
#
_entry.id   AF-A3J6V6-F1
#
_cell.length_a   1.000
_cell.length_b   1.000
_cell.length_c   1.000
_cell.angle_alpha   90.00
_cell.angle_beta   90.00
_cell.angle_gamma   90.00
#
_symmetry.space_group_name_H-M   'P 1'
#
loop_
_entity.id
_entity.type
_entity.pdbx_description
1 polymer ?
#
loop_
_entity_poly.entity_id
_entity_poly.type
_entity_poly.pdbx_seq_one_letter_code
_entity_poly.pdbx_strand_id
1 'polypeptide(L)'
;MYNDVTSYQMTVPVQPGNSGGPLFDTNGNIVGVVVAQLNKELYGSENVNYAIKSNIVKNIVDMVPNLTLKKRNTKMNKLTQVEKINLLSDYVVMIQTF
;
A
#
# COMPACT_ATOMS: atom_id res chain seq x y z
N MET A 1 -10.96 -11.08 9.76
CA MET A 1 -9.92 -11.20 8.71
C MET A 1 -9.76 -12.62 8.19
N TYR A 2 -9.97 -13.66 9.00
CA TYR A 2 -10.09 -15.02 8.47
C TYR A 2 -11.31 -15.12 7.52
N ASN A 3 -11.11 -15.62 6.30
CA ASN A 3 -12.10 -15.73 5.23
C ASN A 3 -12.72 -14.40 4.74
N ASP A 4 -12.01 -13.28 4.91
CA ASP A 4 -12.45 -11.97 4.43
C ASP A 4 -12.06 -11.78 2.95
N VAL A 5 -13.06 -11.75 2.07
CA VAL A 5 -12.89 -11.60 0.62
C VAL A 5 -12.29 -10.26 0.20
N THR A 6 -12.27 -9.26 1.08
CA THR A 6 -11.72 -7.93 0.84
C THR A 6 -10.21 -7.84 1.09
N SER A 7 -9.61 -8.90 1.64
CA SER A 7 -8.20 -8.94 2.04
C SER A 7 -7.43 -10.09 1.39
N TYR A 8 -6.12 -9.94 1.33
CA TYR A 8 -5.17 -11.02 1.14
C TYR A 8 -4.58 -11.41 2.48
N GLN A 9 -4.49 -12.72 2.72
CA GLN A 9 -3.58 -13.27 3.72
C GLN A 9 -2.22 -13.47 3.06
N MET A 10 -1.16 -13.05 3.74
CA MET A 10 0.21 -13.16 3.23
C MET A 10 1.18 -13.61 4.31
N THR A 11 2.25 -14.27 3.86
CA THR A 11 3.40 -14.67 4.69
C THR A 11 4.56 -13.68 4.66
N VAL A 12 4.45 -12.63 3.83
CA VAL A 12 5.47 -11.57 3.73
C VAL A 12 5.67 -10.92 5.09
N PRO A 13 6.91 -10.82 5.61
CA PRO A 13 7.17 -10.18 6.90
C PRO A 13 6.73 -8.71 6.88
N VAL A 14 5.80 -8.35 7.78
CA VAL A 14 5.38 -6.97 8.02
C VAL A 14 5.99 -6.51 9.34
N GLN A 15 6.55 -5.30 9.38
CA GLN A 15 7.08 -4.67 10.59
C GLN A 15 6.36 -3.33 10.80
N PRO A 16 6.42 -2.74 12.02
CA PRO A 16 5.99 -1.37 12.22
C PRO A 16 6.63 -0.44 11.17
N GLY A 17 5.81 0.39 10.52
CA GLY A 17 6.23 1.25 9.41
C GLY A 17 5.92 0.71 8.01
N ASN A 18 5.64 -0.59 7.86
CA ASN A 18 5.15 -1.14 6.58
C ASN A 18 3.63 -0.97 6.39
N SER A 19 2.88 -0.72 7.48
CA SER A 19 1.45 -0.42 7.42
C SER A 19 1.19 0.82 6.56
N GLY A 20 0.18 0.73 5.69
CA GLY A 20 -0.14 1.73 4.67
C GLY A 20 0.66 1.59 3.37
N GLY A 21 1.69 0.74 3.35
CA GLY A 21 2.53 0.50 2.17
C GLY A 21 1.86 -0.39 1.10
N PRO A 22 2.33 -0.31 -0.16
CA PRO A 22 1.83 -1.15 -1.24
C PRO A 22 2.32 -2.61 -1.12
N LEU A 23 1.41 -3.55 -1.38
CA LEU A 23 1.73 -4.95 -1.63
C LEU A 23 1.93 -5.18 -3.13
N PHE A 24 3.09 -5.72 -3.51
CA PHE A 24 3.42 -6.00 -4.90
C PHE A 24 3.27 -7.50 -5.24
N ASP A 25 2.86 -7.79 -6.47
CA ASP A 25 3.01 -9.12 -7.07
C ASP A 25 4.43 -9.32 -7.64
N THR A 26 4.70 -10.51 -8.18
CA THR A 26 6.00 -10.86 -8.78
C THR A 26 6.37 -10.05 -10.01
N ASN A 27 5.40 -9.38 -10.65
CA ASN A 27 5.61 -8.54 -11.81
C ASN A 27 5.78 -7.05 -11.42
N GLY A 28 5.70 -6.72 -10.13
CA GLY A 28 5.79 -5.36 -9.62
C GLY A 28 4.47 -4.58 -9.69
N ASN A 29 3.33 -5.23 -9.90
CA ASN A 29 2.02 -4.58 -9.85
C ASN A 29 1.56 -4.40 -8.40
N ILE A 30 0.88 -3.30 -8.09
CA ILE A 30 0.26 -3.09 -6.78
C ILE A 30 -1.05 -3.88 -6.70
N VAL A 31 -1.09 -4.88 -5.82
CA VAL A 31 -2.25 -5.75 -5.61
C VAL A 31 -2.99 -5.47 -4.31
N GLY A 32 -2.40 -4.73 -3.37
CA GLY A 32 -3.07 -4.36 -2.13
C GLY A 32 -2.35 -3.31 -1.29
N VAL A 33 -2.93 -2.98 -0.14
CA VAL A 33 -2.39 -2.06 0.87
C VAL A 33 -2.25 -2.78 2.20
N VAL A 34 -1.05 -2.80 2.76
CA VAL A 34 -0.75 -3.49 4.04
C VAL A 34 -1.44 -2.77 5.19
N VAL A 35 -2.14 -3.49 6.07
CA VAL A 35 -2.94 -2.85 7.14
C VAL A 35 -2.30 -3.05 8.52
N ALA A 36 -2.05 -4.29 8.93
CA ALA A 36 -1.26 -4.63 10.11
C ALA A 36 -1.10 -6.16 10.25
N GLN A 37 -0.18 -6.56 11.12
CA GLN A 37 -0.03 -7.94 11.58
C GLN A 37 -1.18 -8.38 12.49
N LEU A 38 -1.52 -9.67 12.42
CA LEU A 38 -2.26 -10.31 13.50
C LEU A 38 -1.35 -10.29 14.75
N ASN A 39 -1.86 -9.85 15.90
CA ASN A 39 -1.07 -9.78 17.12
C ASN A 39 -0.54 -11.18 17.48
N LYS A 40 0.80 -11.35 17.45
CA LYS A 40 1.50 -12.62 17.74
C LYS A 40 1.16 -13.18 19.12
N GLU A 41 1.00 -12.32 20.13
CA GLU A 41 0.73 -12.70 21.52
C GLU A 41 -0.70 -13.22 21.73
N LEU A 42 -1.67 -12.71 20.96
CA LEU A 42 -3.08 -13.10 21.05
C LEU A 42 -3.43 -14.36 20.25
N TYR A 43 -2.70 -14.66 19.17
CA TYR A 43 -3.11 -15.69 18.21
C TYR A 43 -2.08 -16.78 17.95
N GLY A 44 -0.89 -16.72 18.57
CA GLY A 44 0.16 -17.74 18.43
C GLY A 44 0.61 -17.97 16.98
N SER A 45 0.28 -17.05 16.07
CA SER A 45 0.48 -17.20 14.63
C SER A 45 1.66 -16.35 14.20
N GLU A 46 2.79 -17.02 13.95
CA GLU A 46 3.93 -16.38 13.33
C GLU A 46 3.69 -16.28 11.81
N ASN A 47 3.99 -15.12 11.23
CA ASN A 47 3.99 -14.88 9.78
C ASN A 47 2.63 -14.88 9.08
N VAL A 48 1.54 -14.52 9.78
CA VAL A 48 0.25 -14.23 9.12
C VAL A 48 -0.02 -12.73 9.15
N ASN A 49 -0.03 -12.13 7.96
CA ASN A 49 -0.21 -10.69 7.77
C ASN A 49 -1.33 -10.47 6.75
N TYR A 50 -1.86 -9.24 6.72
CA TYR A 50 -3.00 -8.91 5.86
C TYR A 50 -2.78 -7.63 5.06
N ALA A 51 -3.32 -7.62 3.84
CA ALA A 51 -3.47 -6.43 3.01
C ALA A 51 -4.88 -6.32 2.46
N ILE A 52 -5.41 -5.11 2.38
CA ILE A 52 -6.66 -4.80 1.68
C ILE A 52 -6.40 -4.89 0.17
N LYS A 53 -7.29 -5.57 -0.57
CA LYS A 53 -7.16 -5.70 -2.02
C LYS A 53 -7.24 -4.33 -2.72
N SER A 54 -6.41 -4.13 -3.74
CA SER A 54 -6.30 -2.84 -4.44
C SER A 54 -7.59 -2.41 -5.14
N ASN A 55 -8.48 -3.34 -5.51
CA ASN A 55 -9.79 -3.01 -6.08
C ASN A 55 -10.70 -2.28 -5.07
N ILE A 56 -10.61 -2.60 -3.78
CA ILE A 56 -11.35 -1.88 -2.72
C ILE A 56 -10.84 -0.44 -2.64
N VAL A 57 -9.53 -0.26 -2.66
CA VAL A 57 -8.90 1.07 -2.65
C VAL A 57 -9.27 1.86 -3.90
N LYS A 58 -9.29 1.21 -5.07
CA LYS A 58 -9.71 1.83 -6.33
C LYS A 58 -11.15 2.34 -6.26
N ASN A 59 -12.07 1.57 -5.68
CA ASN A 59 -13.46 2.00 -5.53
C ASN A 59 -13.57 3.29 -4.71
N ILE A 60 -12.77 3.44 -3.64
CA ILE A 60 -12.72 4.66 -2.83
C ILE A 60 -12.18 5.84 -3.65
N VAL A 61 -11.09 5.61 -4.40
CA VAL A 61 -10.48 6.63 -5.27
C VAL A 61 -11.46 7.10 -6.36
N ASP A 62 -12.21 6.18 -6.96
CA ASP A 62 -13.20 6.47 -8.00
C ASP A 62 -14.40 7.28 -7.46
N MET A 63 -14.68 7.22 -6.15
CA MET A 63 -15.74 8.02 -5.51
C MET A 63 -15.35 9.48 -5.28
N VAL A 64 -14.07 9.84 -5.40
CA VAL A 64 -13.63 11.22 -5.17
C VAL A 64 -13.95 12.07 -6.41
N PRO A 65 -14.83 13.09 -6.29
CA PRO A 65 -15.18 13.94 -7.42
C PRO A 65 -13.98 14.78 -7.86
N ASN A 66 -13.85 15.01 -9.17
CA ASN A 66 -12.80 15.83 -9.79
C ASN A 66 -11.35 15.36 -9.51
N LEU A 67 -11.15 14.05 -9.33
CA LEU A 67 -9.82 13.48 -9.11
C LEU A 67 -8.89 13.75 -10.31
N THR A 68 -8.00 14.73 -10.17
CA THR A 68 -7.01 15.06 -11.20
C THR A 68 -5.74 14.27 -10.93
N LEU A 69 -5.63 13.09 -11.54
CA LEU A 69 -4.40 12.31 -11.50
C LEU A 69 -3.33 12.99 -12.38
N LYS A 70 -2.26 13.47 -11.76
CA LYS A 70 -1.07 13.92 -12.49
C LYS A 70 -0.48 12.71 -13.25
N LYS A 71 -0.71 12.63 -14.56
CA LYS A 71 -0.08 11.61 -15.40
C LYS A 71 1.44 11.81 -15.39
N ARG A 72 2.20 10.82 -14.94
CA ARG A 72 3.67 10.87 -15.02
C ARG A 72 4.12 10.63 -16.46
N ASN A 73 4.79 11.63 -17.04
CA ASN A 73 5.47 11.53 -18.33
C ASN A 73 7.00 11.45 -18.19
N THR A 74 7.53 11.46 -16.97
CA THR A 74 8.98 11.45 -16.72
C THR A 74 9.54 10.03 -16.77
N LYS A 75 10.54 9.80 -17.65
CA LYS A 75 11.33 8.56 -17.68
C LYS A 75 12.13 8.43 -16.37
N MET A 76 11.57 7.76 -15.38
CA MET A 76 12.16 7.51 -14.06
C MET A 76 13.60 6.99 -14.14
N ASN A 77 13.92 6.23 -15.19
CA ASN A 77 15.24 5.62 -15.39
C ASN A 77 16.35 6.64 -15.69
N LYS A 78 16.00 7.90 -16.02
CA LYS A 78 16.97 8.97 -16.28
C LYS A 78 17.23 9.88 -15.09
N LEU A 79 16.46 9.74 -14.01
CA LEU A 79 16.55 10.59 -12.83
C LEU A 79 17.57 10.03 -11.84
N THR A 80 18.32 10.92 -11.19
CA THR A 80 19.14 10.63 -10.02
C THR A 80 18.27 10.18 -8.84
N GLN A 81 18.88 9.56 -7.83
CA GLN A 81 18.18 9.11 -6.62
C GLN A 81 17.44 10.29 -5.93
N VAL A 82 18.09 11.45 -5.85
CA VAL A 82 17.53 12.66 -5.21
C VAL A 82 16.33 13.20 -6.00
N GLU A 83 16.44 13.27 -7.33
CA GLU A 83 15.32 13.70 -8.18
C GLU A 83 14.13 12.74 -8.11
N LYS A 84 14.39 11.43 -8.02
CA LYS A 84 13.34 10.44 -7.78
C LYS A 84 12.67 10.67 -6.43
N ILE A 85 13.45 10.88 -5.36
CA ILE A 85 12.90 11.15 -4.03
C ILE A 85 12.02 12.40 -4.06
N ASN A 86 12.52 13.52 -4.60
CA ASN A 86 11.75 14.76 -4.70
C ASN A 86 10.45 14.59 -5.49
N LEU A 87 10.49 13.85 -6.60
CA LEU A 87 9.29 13.55 -7.39
C LEU A 87 8.29 12.67 -6.63
N LEU A 88 8.77 11.73 -5.82
CA LEU A 88 7.92 10.81 -5.06
C LEU A 88 7.34 11.45 -3.79
N SER A 89 8.03 12.42 -3.19
CA SER A 89 7.57 13.16 -2.01
C SER A 89 6.21 13.83 -2.22
N ASP A 90 5.91 14.32 -3.43
CA ASP A 90 4.60 14.88 -3.80
C ASP A 90 3.42 13.92 -3.61
N TYR A 91 3.69 12.61 -3.53
CA TYR A 91 2.68 11.55 -3.39
C TYR A 91 2.63 10.98 -1.96
N VAL A 92 3.45 11.48 -1.04
CA VAL A 92 3.43 11.11 0.37
C VAL A 92 2.55 12.11 1.11
N VAL A 93 1.41 11.67 1.63
CA VAL A 93 0.50 12.50 2.41
C VAL A 93 0.56 12.14 3.89
N MET A 94 0.66 13.14 4.75
CA MET A 94 0.48 12.98 6.19
C MET A 94 -0.98 13.26 6.52
N ILE A 95 -1.68 12.25 7.05
CA ILE A 95 -3.06 12.41 7.52
C ILE A 95 -3.00 12.61 9.03
N GLN A 96 -3.34 13.81 9.47
CA GLN A 96 -3.47 14.12 10.89
C GLN A 96 -4.94 14.06 11.28
N THR A 97 -5.25 13.25 12.28
CA THR A 97 -6.60 13.15 12.87
C THR A 97 -6.63 13.89 14.21
N PHE A 98 -7.77 14.50 14.54
CA PHE A 98 -8.04 15.15 15.83
C PHE A 98 -8.63 14.17 16.85
#